data_AF-I6YLP5-F1
#
_entry.id   AF-I6YLP5-F1
#
_cell.length_a   1.000
_cell.length_b   1.000
_cell.length_c   1.000
_cell.angle_alpha   90.00
_cell.angle_beta   90.00
_cell.angle_gamma   90.00
#
_symmetry.space_group_name_H-M   'P 1'
#
loop_
_entity.id
_entity.type
_entity.pdbx_description
1 polymer ?
#
loop_
_entity_poly.entity_id
_entity_poly.type
_entity_poly.pdbx_seq_one_letter_code
_entity_poly.pdbx_strand_id
1 'polypeptide(L)'
;MESTTQSRTLFPFSLLLSPFIALFFLGFTLSSWKHRFGYKGNKDYSSRYLFFKKVYWTFTQLTFKKEVLESYNLLNRKDTFICIYCKRINWTLLSLAFLLTNYYQKAYQKTRAFKFCVLSESKPKWWFLLSLLDPLSQLPNSKFLKEFDCPVICFSSSINKLKRFALKSYKTMVFFRFEQFFSWKTGFLNTFRAIGKIDYNELLKNASKAELKLVEILKSF
;
A
#
# COMPACT_ATOMS: atom_id res chain seq x y z
N MET A 1 -15.86 -9.24 11.04
CA MET A 1 -16.27 -8.36 9.92
C MET A 1 -15.09 -8.20 8.98
N GLU A 2 -15.13 -8.82 7.80
CA GLU A 2 -14.11 -8.62 6.75
C GLU A 2 -14.15 -7.18 6.24
N SER A 3 -13.00 -6.52 6.03
CA SER A 3 -12.99 -5.23 5.33
C SER A 3 -13.06 -5.49 3.82
N THR A 4 -14.26 -5.73 3.32
CA THR A 4 -14.52 -5.91 1.90
C THR A 4 -14.91 -4.59 1.27
N THR A 5 -14.37 -4.31 0.08
CA THR A 5 -14.89 -3.28 -0.83
C THR A 5 -15.26 -3.98 -2.13
N GLN A 6 -16.56 -3.97 -2.45
CA GLN A 6 -17.11 -4.56 -3.67
C GLN A 6 -17.63 -3.43 -4.55
N SER A 7 -17.11 -3.29 -5.78
CA SER A 7 -17.68 -2.39 -6.78
C SER A 7 -18.75 -3.14 -7.59
N ARG A 8 -19.96 -2.56 -7.71
CA ARG A 8 -20.88 -2.90 -8.81
C ARG A 8 -20.46 -2.08 -10.03
N THR A 9 -20.35 -2.71 -11.19
CA THR A 9 -19.84 -2.08 -12.42
C THR A 9 -20.78 -1.01 -12.96
N LEU A 10 -20.24 0.17 -13.27
CA LEU A 10 -20.88 1.20 -14.09
C LEU A 10 -20.34 1.17 -15.54
N PHE A 11 -19.87 0.01 -16.01
CA PHE A 11 -19.18 -0.17 -17.30
C PHE A 11 -19.88 0.50 -18.49
N PRO A 12 -21.23 0.43 -18.67
CA PRO A 12 -21.88 1.16 -19.77
C PRO A 12 -21.84 2.69 -19.63
N PHE A 13 -21.82 3.24 -18.41
CA PHE A 13 -21.64 4.67 -18.15
C PHE A 13 -20.20 5.14 -18.32
N SER A 14 -19.21 4.24 -18.25
CA SER A 14 -17.79 4.60 -18.37
C SER A 14 -17.39 5.09 -19.76
N LEU A 15 -18.07 4.61 -20.81
CA LEU A 15 -17.89 5.06 -22.20
C LEU A 15 -18.39 6.50 -22.38
N LEU A 16 -19.57 6.81 -21.83
CA LEU A 16 -20.15 8.16 -21.85
C LEU A 16 -19.36 9.17 -21.01
N LEU A 17 -18.76 8.72 -19.90
CA LEU A 17 -17.94 9.56 -19.01
C LEU A 17 -16.45 9.60 -19.39
N SER A 18 -16.03 8.87 -20.43
CA SER A 18 -14.63 8.82 -20.87
C SER A 18 -13.98 10.20 -21.11
N PRO A 19 -14.64 11.22 -21.69
CA PRO A 19 -14.03 12.56 -21.82
C PRO A 19 -13.86 13.25 -20.46
N PHE A 20 -14.81 13.08 -19.54
CA PHE A 20 -14.70 13.62 -18.17
C PHE A 20 -13.61 12.91 -17.37
N ILE A 21 -13.43 11.61 -17.58
CA ILE A 21 -12.34 10.83 -16.99
C ILE A 21 -10.99 11.35 -17.50
N ALA A 22 -10.86 11.62 -18.79
CA ALA A 22 -9.63 12.17 -19.38
C ALA A 22 -9.31 13.58 -18.85
N LEU A 23 -10.32 14.46 -18.77
CA LEU A 23 -10.18 15.80 -18.17
C LEU A 23 -9.81 15.73 -16.69
N PHE A 24 -10.42 14.80 -15.95
CA PHE A 24 -10.10 14.55 -14.56
C PHE A 24 -8.66 14.05 -14.40
N PHE A 25 -8.19 13.15 -15.28
CA PHE A 25 -6.79 12.75 -15.33
C PHE A 25 -5.87 13.92 -15.60
N LEU A 26 -6.17 14.78 -16.58
CA LEU A 26 -5.39 15.97 -16.87
C LEU A 26 -5.32 16.94 -15.68
N GLY A 27 -6.46 17.21 -15.03
CA GLY A 27 -6.50 18.04 -13.83
C GLY A 27 -5.70 17.42 -12.68
N PHE A 28 -5.81 16.10 -12.49
CA PHE A 28 -5.06 15.37 -11.47
C PHE A 28 -3.55 15.38 -11.75
N THR A 29 -3.12 15.18 -12.99
CA THR A 29 -1.69 15.20 -13.36
C THR A 29 -1.10 16.59 -13.25
N LEU A 30 -1.82 17.64 -13.68
CA LEU A 30 -1.43 19.04 -13.50
C LEU A 30 -1.34 19.42 -12.01
N SER A 31 -2.33 19.03 -11.20
CA SER A 31 -2.31 19.24 -9.74
C SER A 31 -1.12 18.52 -9.10
N SER A 32 -0.90 17.25 -9.46
CA SER A 32 0.24 16.46 -8.97
C SER A 32 1.58 17.10 -9.34
N TRP A 33 1.69 17.67 -10.54
CA TRP A 33 2.89 18.37 -10.97
C TRP A 33 3.11 19.68 -10.20
N LYS A 34 2.06 20.50 -10.01
CA LYS A 34 2.14 21.75 -9.23
C LYS A 34 2.55 21.51 -7.78
N HIS A 35 2.11 20.40 -7.20
CA HIS A 35 2.36 20.03 -5.80
C HIS A 35 3.61 19.16 -5.58
N ARG A 36 4.41 18.94 -6.63
CA ARG A 36 5.63 18.12 -6.63
C ARG A 36 6.78 18.77 -5.82
N PHE A 37 6.72 20.08 -5.61
CA PHE A 37 7.69 20.85 -4.85
C PHE A 37 6.98 21.62 -3.73
N GLY A 38 7.04 21.10 -2.50
CA GLY A 38 6.44 21.73 -1.34
C GLY A 38 5.84 20.72 -0.38
N TYR A 39 6.69 20.18 0.49
CA TYR A 39 6.24 19.42 1.65
C TYR A 39 5.81 20.40 2.74
N LYS A 40 4.51 20.44 3.06
CA LYS A 40 3.95 21.30 4.13
C LYS A 40 3.58 20.53 5.41
N GLY A 41 4.17 19.35 5.63
CA GLY A 41 3.99 18.55 6.85
C GLY A 41 2.92 17.44 6.75
N ASN A 42 2.75 16.70 7.86
CA ASN A 42 1.92 15.48 7.93
C ASN A 42 0.42 15.70 7.65
N LYS A 43 -0.11 16.89 8.00
CA LYS A 43 -1.52 17.24 7.75
C LYS A 43 -1.82 17.38 6.25
N ASP A 44 -0.95 18.10 5.54
CA ASP A 44 -1.04 18.26 4.08
C ASP A 44 -0.80 16.92 3.35
N TYR A 45 0.10 16.10 3.86
CA TYR A 45 0.28 14.73 3.34
C TYR A 45 -1.01 13.90 3.46
N SER A 46 -1.63 13.93 4.65
CA SER A 46 -2.83 13.14 4.94
C SER A 46 -4.03 13.56 4.09
N SER A 47 -4.21 14.86 3.85
CA SER A 47 -5.29 15.35 2.98
C SER A 47 -5.09 14.91 1.53
N ARG A 48 -3.87 15.05 0.99
CA ARG A 48 -3.51 14.57 -0.36
C ARG A 48 -3.70 13.06 -0.49
N TYR A 49 -3.30 12.29 0.52
CA TYR A 49 -3.49 10.85 0.57
C TYR A 49 -4.98 10.46 0.53
N LEU A 50 -5.82 11.10 1.34
CA LEU A 50 -7.25 10.83 1.36
C LEU A 50 -7.95 11.26 0.06
N PHE A 51 -7.51 12.36 -0.54
CA PHE A 51 -7.97 12.76 -1.87
C PHE A 51 -7.60 11.69 -2.90
N PHE A 52 -6.33 11.29 -2.96
CA PHE A 52 -5.86 10.26 -3.89
C PHE A 52 -6.57 8.91 -3.68
N LYS A 53 -6.85 8.53 -2.42
CA LYS A 53 -7.66 7.36 -2.09
C LYS A 53 -9.04 7.44 -2.74
N LYS A 54 -9.74 8.57 -2.64
CA LYS A 54 -11.06 8.77 -3.28
C LYS A 54 -10.94 8.61 -4.80
N VAL A 55 -9.96 9.28 -5.40
CA VAL A 55 -9.66 9.19 -6.84
C VAL A 55 -9.43 7.74 -7.28
N TYR A 56 -8.58 7.01 -6.56
CA TYR A 56 -8.29 5.61 -6.83
C TYR A 56 -9.55 4.74 -6.80
N TRP A 57 -10.40 4.92 -5.79
CA TRP A 57 -11.66 4.16 -5.69
C TRP A 57 -12.65 4.49 -6.80
N THR A 58 -12.74 5.74 -7.22
CA THR A 58 -13.56 6.12 -8.38
C THR A 58 -13.08 5.39 -9.64
N PHE A 59 -11.77 5.27 -9.86
CA PHE A 59 -11.25 4.49 -10.98
C PHE A 59 -11.53 3.00 -10.87
N THR A 60 -11.38 2.41 -9.68
CA THR A 60 -11.62 0.97 -9.52
C THR A 60 -13.10 0.60 -9.65
N GLN A 61 -14.03 1.54 -9.45
CA GLN A 61 -15.46 1.33 -9.74
C GLN A 61 -15.76 1.12 -11.24
N LEU A 62 -14.88 1.56 -12.14
CA LEU A 62 -15.02 1.32 -13.58
C LEU A 62 -14.71 -0.15 -13.95
N THR A 63 -14.03 -0.89 -13.07
CA THR A 63 -13.68 -2.29 -13.25
C THR A 63 -14.48 -3.19 -12.31
N PHE A 64 -14.89 -4.37 -12.77
CA PHE A 64 -15.53 -5.35 -11.89
C PHE A 64 -14.46 -5.97 -10.99
N LYS A 65 -14.42 -5.51 -9.72
CA LYS A 65 -13.36 -5.86 -8.80
C LYS A 65 -13.87 -5.96 -7.37
N LYS A 66 -13.44 -7.00 -6.67
CA LYS A 66 -13.61 -7.16 -5.22
C LYS A 66 -12.23 -7.15 -4.56
N GLU A 67 -12.08 -6.35 -3.50
CA GLU A 67 -10.83 -6.31 -2.73
C GLU A 67 -11.08 -6.75 -1.29
N VAL A 68 -10.22 -7.65 -0.80
CA VAL A 68 -10.36 -8.30 0.51
C VAL A 68 -9.05 -8.20 1.28
N LEU A 69 -9.16 -7.86 2.56
CA LEU A 69 -8.06 -7.93 3.52
C LEU A 69 -8.29 -9.15 4.44
N GLU A 70 -7.38 -10.12 4.39
CA GLU A 70 -7.43 -11.36 5.17
C GLU A 70 -6.32 -11.41 6.23
N SER A 71 -6.54 -12.23 7.26
CA SER A 71 -5.57 -12.42 8.37
C SER A 71 -5.13 -11.10 9.02
N TYR A 72 -6.02 -10.10 9.04
CA TYR A 72 -5.78 -8.79 9.64
C TYR A 72 -5.63 -8.83 11.17
N ASN A 73 -5.87 -9.99 11.80
CA ASN A 73 -5.58 -10.25 13.22
C ASN A 73 -4.09 -10.09 13.57
N LEU A 74 -3.20 -10.18 12.57
CA LEU A 74 -1.77 -9.89 12.75
C LEU A 74 -1.44 -8.38 12.86
N LEU A 75 -2.41 -7.50 12.60
CA LEU A 75 -2.24 -6.04 12.65
C LEU A 75 -2.53 -5.46 14.03
N ASN A 76 -1.57 -4.75 14.58
CA ASN A 76 -1.68 -4.00 15.82
C ASN A 76 -1.75 -2.49 15.57
N ARG A 77 -2.32 -1.75 16.54
CA ARG A 77 -2.31 -0.28 16.54
C ARG A 77 -0.90 0.30 16.38
N LYS A 78 0.18 -0.37 16.78
CA LYS A 78 1.54 0.20 16.67
C LYS A 78 2.26 -0.15 15.36
N ASP A 79 1.63 -0.90 14.45
CA ASP A 79 2.32 -1.32 13.24
C ASP A 79 2.47 -0.13 12.28
N THR A 80 3.73 0.17 11.96
CA THR A 80 4.11 1.30 11.12
C THR A 80 4.80 0.89 9.83
N PHE A 81 5.23 -0.37 9.68
CA PHE A 81 5.86 -0.86 8.47
C PHE A 81 5.14 -2.07 7.92
N ILE A 82 4.74 -1.95 6.67
CA ILE A 82 4.02 -2.98 5.95
C ILE A 82 4.81 -3.27 4.69
N CYS A 83 5.11 -4.54 4.50
CA CYS A 83 5.97 -5.04 3.45
C CYS A 83 5.15 -5.96 2.56
N ILE A 84 5.25 -5.77 1.25
CA ILE A 84 4.61 -6.64 0.28
C ILE A 84 5.59 -7.00 -0.83
N TYR A 85 5.69 -8.29 -1.09
CA TYR A 85 6.43 -8.79 -2.22
C TYR A 85 5.49 -9.01 -3.40
N CYS A 86 5.89 -8.54 -4.58
CA CYS A 86 5.22 -8.86 -5.82
C CYS A 86 6.24 -8.82 -6.96
N LYS A 87 6.39 -9.93 -7.69
CA LYS A 87 7.33 -10.04 -8.82
C LYS A 87 7.09 -8.95 -9.87
N ARG A 88 5.84 -8.52 -10.07
CA ARG A 88 5.46 -7.43 -10.97
C ARG A 88 4.61 -6.41 -10.21
N ILE A 89 5.23 -5.31 -9.81
CA ILE A 89 4.57 -4.22 -9.07
C ILE A 89 3.50 -3.57 -9.95
N ASN A 90 2.23 -3.87 -9.66
CA ASN A 90 1.07 -3.39 -10.39
C ASN A 90 0.32 -2.30 -9.61
N TRP A 91 -0.54 -1.55 -10.30
CA TRP A 91 -1.35 -0.47 -9.70
C TRP A 91 -2.32 -0.98 -8.62
N THR A 92 -2.70 -2.26 -8.70
CA THR A 92 -3.65 -2.82 -7.75
C THR A 92 -3.08 -2.98 -6.36
N LEU A 93 -1.76 -3.08 -6.20
CA LEU A 93 -1.11 -3.14 -4.89
C LEU A 93 -1.37 -1.90 -4.01
N LEU A 94 -1.68 -0.74 -4.62
CA LEU A 94 -1.97 0.48 -3.87
C LEU A 94 -3.20 0.37 -2.98
N SER A 95 -4.16 -0.49 -3.35
CA SER A 95 -5.39 -0.64 -2.57
C SER A 95 -5.17 -1.21 -1.18
N LEU A 96 -4.08 -1.96 -0.95
CA LEU A 96 -3.69 -2.40 0.38
C LEU A 96 -3.65 -1.23 1.37
N ALA A 97 -3.03 -0.11 0.98
CA ALA A 97 -2.93 1.06 1.84
C ALA A 97 -4.30 1.63 2.20
N PHE A 98 -5.22 1.64 1.25
CA PHE A 98 -6.56 2.17 1.44
C PHE A 98 -7.44 1.23 2.27
N LEU A 99 -7.31 -0.09 2.06
CA LEU A 99 -7.95 -1.11 2.88
C LEU A 99 -7.47 -1.02 4.33
N LEU A 100 -6.16 -0.89 4.54
CA LEU A 100 -5.58 -0.69 5.87
C LEU A 100 -6.07 0.61 6.51
N THR A 101 -6.11 1.70 5.75
CA THR A 101 -6.68 2.97 6.25
C THR A 101 -8.11 2.77 6.75
N ASN A 102 -8.95 2.07 5.98
CA ASN A 102 -10.32 1.74 6.38
C ASN A 102 -10.36 0.84 7.61
N TYR A 103 -9.52 -0.19 7.67
CA TYR A 103 -9.41 -1.09 8.81
C TYR A 103 -9.01 -0.33 10.08
N TYR A 104 -7.96 0.50 10.04
CA TYR A 104 -7.52 1.27 11.21
C TYR A 104 -8.56 2.29 11.67
N GLN A 105 -9.27 2.92 10.74
CA GLN A 105 -10.36 3.83 11.06
C GLN A 105 -11.51 3.08 11.77
N LYS A 106 -11.90 1.90 11.29
CA LYS A 106 -12.98 1.10 11.90
C LYS A 106 -12.56 0.48 13.24
N ALA A 107 -11.40 -0.13 13.31
CA ALA A 107 -10.96 -0.91 14.47
C ALA A 107 -10.38 -0.05 15.60
N TYR A 108 -9.70 1.05 15.27
CA TYR A 108 -8.96 1.86 16.25
C TYR A 108 -9.37 3.34 16.26
N GLN A 109 -10.43 3.70 15.53
CA GLN A 109 -10.93 5.08 15.40
C GLN A 109 -9.84 6.09 14.99
N LYS A 110 -8.79 5.61 14.30
CA LYS A 110 -7.66 6.43 13.88
C LYS A 110 -7.45 6.30 12.39
N THR A 111 -7.71 7.37 11.65
CA THR A 111 -7.37 7.46 10.23
C THR A 111 -5.86 7.53 10.08
N ARG A 112 -5.29 6.65 9.24
CA ARG A 112 -3.86 6.64 8.91
C ARG A 112 -3.68 6.92 7.43
N ALA A 113 -2.85 7.90 7.12
CA ALA A 113 -2.28 8.01 5.79
C ALA A 113 -1.02 7.14 5.74
N PHE A 114 -0.82 6.42 4.64
CA PHE A 114 0.37 5.59 4.45
C PHE A 114 1.28 6.21 3.41
N LYS A 115 2.58 6.27 3.70
CA LYS A 115 3.58 6.63 2.70
C LYS A 115 3.99 5.43 1.89
N PHE A 116 3.96 5.61 0.57
CA PHE A 116 4.33 4.56 -0.37
C PHE A 116 5.84 4.54 -0.56
N CYS A 117 6.41 3.35 -0.52
CA CYS A 117 7.80 3.10 -0.83
C CYS A 117 7.87 1.96 -1.86
N VAL A 118 8.64 2.14 -2.95
CA VAL A 118 8.88 1.08 -3.93
C VAL A 118 10.35 0.73 -3.95
N LEU A 119 10.63 -0.51 -3.61
CA LEU A 119 11.93 -1.16 -3.58
C LEU A 119 12.06 -2.03 -4.84
N SER A 120 12.19 -1.36 -5.98
CA SER A 120 12.36 -2.00 -7.28
C SER A 120 13.52 -1.35 -8.02
N GLU A 121 14.13 -2.09 -8.94
CA GLU A 121 15.19 -1.59 -9.82
C GLU A 121 14.63 -0.62 -10.86
N SER A 122 13.41 -0.90 -11.33
CA SER A 122 12.66 -0.04 -12.23
C SER A 122 11.43 0.54 -11.53
N LYS A 123 11.14 1.82 -11.82
CA LYS A 123 9.93 2.49 -11.36
C LYS A 123 8.73 2.02 -12.20
N PRO A 124 7.61 1.63 -11.59
CA PRO A 124 6.42 1.27 -12.34
C PRO A 124 5.87 2.47 -13.12
N LYS A 125 5.24 2.25 -14.28
CA LYS A 125 4.71 3.37 -15.12
C LYS A 125 3.72 4.26 -14.36
N TRP A 126 2.93 3.66 -13.48
CA TRP A 126 1.94 4.36 -12.66
C TRP A 126 2.55 5.17 -11.51
N TRP A 127 3.87 5.09 -11.30
CA TRP A 127 4.61 5.87 -10.30
C TRP A 127 4.40 7.39 -10.46
N PHE A 128 4.21 7.86 -11.69
CA PHE A 128 3.91 9.27 -11.95
C PHE A 128 2.62 9.74 -11.27
N LEU A 129 1.61 8.88 -11.18
CA LEU A 129 0.33 9.21 -10.53
C LEU A 129 0.48 9.35 -9.01
N LEU A 130 1.52 8.76 -8.42
CA LEU A 130 1.85 8.95 -7.03
C LEU A 130 2.63 10.23 -6.76
N SER A 131 3.04 11.02 -7.77
CA SER A 131 3.89 12.20 -7.56
C SER A 131 3.33 13.21 -6.56
N LEU A 132 2.00 13.33 -6.43
CA LEU A 132 1.32 14.13 -5.39
C LEU A 132 1.66 13.67 -3.96
N LEU A 133 1.91 12.36 -3.79
CA LEU A 133 2.13 11.67 -2.53
C LEU A 133 3.61 11.40 -2.23
N ASP A 134 4.52 12.00 -3.00
CA ASP A 134 5.97 11.95 -2.79
C ASP A 134 6.48 10.54 -2.41
N PRO A 135 6.31 9.55 -3.29
CA PRO A 135 6.59 8.16 -2.96
C PRO A 135 8.10 7.92 -2.87
N LEU A 136 8.51 7.16 -1.87
CA LEU A 136 9.92 6.91 -1.60
C LEU A 136 10.48 5.86 -2.57
N SER A 137 11.52 6.22 -3.31
CA SER A 137 12.23 5.28 -4.20
C SER A 137 13.24 4.39 -3.44
N GLN A 138 13.49 4.74 -2.18
CA GLN A 138 14.40 4.05 -1.28
C GLN A 138 13.76 3.94 0.09
N LEU A 139 14.33 3.10 0.93
CA LEU A 139 13.87 2.99 2.29
C LEU A 139 14.14 4.28 3.05
N PRO A 140 13.18 4.75 3.84
CA PRO A 140 13.40 5.90 4.69
C PRO A 140 14.46 5.58 5.74
N ASN A 141 15.43 6.48 5.88
CA ASN A 141 16.43 6.41 6.95
C ASN A 141 15.76 6.53 8.33
N SER A 142 16.44 6.03 9.36
CA SER A 142 15.96 6.12 10.75
C SER A 142 15.63 7.55 11.19
N LYS A 143 16.36 8.56 10.70
CA LYS A 143 16.06 9.98 10.90
C LYS A 143 14.72 10.39 10.28
N PHE A 144 14.48 10.03 9.01
CA PHE A 144 13.21 10.29 8.33
C PHE A 144 12.03 9.66 9.08
N LEU A 145 12.21 8.45 9.62
CA LEU A 145 11.17 7.75 10.37
C LEU A 145 10.88 8.35 11.74
N LYS A 146 11.80 9.14 12.30
CA LYS A 146 11.56 9.92 13.52
C LYS A 146 10.80 11.22 13.22
N GLU A 147 11.06 11.81 12.06
CA GLU A 147 10.47 13.08 11.63
C GLU A 147 9.09 12.90 10.97
N PHE A 148 8.83 11.72 10.42
CA PHE A 148 7.62 11.42 9.65
C PHE A 148 6.76 10.35 10.34
N ASP A 149 5.68 10.79 10.99
CA ASP A 149 4.79 9.96 11.81
C ASP A 149 3.86 9.03 11.02
N CYS A 150 3.85 9.10 9.69
CA CYS A 150 2.96 8.24 8.91
C CYS A 150 3.56 6.85 8.70
N PRO A 151 2.76 5.78 8.86
CA PRO A 151 3.19 4.42 8.53
C PRO A 151 3.58 4.30 7.05
N VAL A 152 4.46 3.35 6.75
CA VAL A 152 5.03 3.13 5.41
C VAL A 152 4.60 1.78 4.87
N ILE A 153 4.19 1.75 3.60
CA ILE A 153 3.96 0.52 2.83
C ILE A 153 5.04 0.42 1.77
N CYS A 154 5.85 -0.64 1.86
CA CYS A 154 6.95 -0.95 0.98
C CYS A 154 6.56 -2.06 0.00
N PHE A 155 6.58 -1.77 -1.30
CA PHE A 155 6.45 -2.76 -2.37
C PHE A 155 7.82 -3.18 -2.84
N SER A 156 8.12 -4.49 -2.81
CA SER A 156 9.39 -5.02 -3.33
C SER A 156 9.16 -6.02 -4.46
N SER A 157 9.96 -5.92 -5.50
CA SER A 157 10.05 -6.93 -6.56
C SER A 157 11.09 -8.02 -6.26
N SER A 158 11.83 -7.91 -5.15
CA SER A 158 12.88 -8.86 -4.76
C SER A 158 12.72 -9.32 -3.32
N ILE A 159 12.58 -10.64 -3.13
CA ILE A 159 12.56 -11.28 -1.81
C ILE A 159 13.88 -10.99 -1.07
N ASN A 160 15.02 -11.06 -1.74
CA ASN A 160 16.33 -10.81 -1.13
C ASN A 160 16.47 -9.37 -0.62
N LYS A 161 15.97 -8.37 -1.37
CA LYS A 161 15.93 -6.98 -0.90
C LYS A 161 15.03 -6.83 0.33
N LEU A 162 13.87 -7.51 0.32
CA LEU A 162 12.95 -7.52 1.45
C LEU A 162 13.59 -8.16 2.70
N LYS A 163 14.30 -9.29 2.54
CA LYS A 163 15.01 -9.97 3.62
C LYS A 163 16.06 -9.06 4.26
N ARG A 164 16.96 -8.52 3.42
CA ARG A 164 18.03 -7.60 3.86
C ARG A 164 17.46 -6.37 4.56
N PHE A 165 16.33 -5.85 4.05
CA PHE A 165 15.66 -4.72 4.67
C PHE A 165 15.10 -5.07 6.05
N ALA A 166 14.35 -6.16 6.15
CA ALA A 166 13.71 -6.56 7.41
C ALA A 166 14.73 -6.69 8.54
N LEU A 167 15.87 -7.34 8.27
CA LEU A 167 16.95 -7.52 9.24
C LEU A 167 17.64 -6.21 9.65
N LYS A 168 17.76 -5.23 8.75
CA LYS A 168 18.48 -3.95 9.01
C LYS A 168 17.59 -2.85 9.57
N SER A 169 16.28 -3.00 9.48
CA SER A 169 15.33 -1.94 9.80
C SER A 169 15.18 -1.67 11.29
N TYR A 170 15.35 -2.69 12.13
CA TYR A 170 15.04 -2.64 13.57
C TYR A 170 13.67 -2.00 13.86
N LYS A 171 12.66 -2.38 13.07
CA LYS A 171 11.26 -1.97 13.24
C LYS A 171 10.35 -3.16 13.16
N THR A 172 9.20 -3.08 13.83
CA THR A 172 8.14 -4.07 13.64
C THR A 172 7.61 -4.00 12.22
N MET A 173 7.63 -5.14 11.51
CA MET A 173 7.19 -5.27 10.13
C MET A 173 6.10 -6.31 9.99
N VAL A 174 5.07 -5.98 9.22
CA VAL A 174 4.02 -6.93 8.83
C VAL A 174 4.13 -7.23 7.35
N PHE A 175 4.12 -8.51 6.99
CA PHE A 175 4.29 -8.99 5.63
C PHE A 175 2.93 -9.37 5.05
N PHE A 176 2.66 -8.90 3.84
CA PHE A 176 1.42 -9.17 3.11
C PHE A 176 1.68 -9.88 1.80
N ARG A 177 0.98 -10.98 1.57
CA ARG A 177 0.87 -11.64 0.26
C ARG A 177 -0.26 -11.03 -0.54
N PHE A 178 -0.03 -10.82 -1.83
CA PHE A 178 -1.05 -10.41 -2.78
C PHE A 178 -1.40 -11.56 -3.73
N GLU A 179 -2.68 -11.89 -3.79
CA GLU A 179 -3.24 -12.87 -4.70
C GLU A 179 -4.30 -12.18 -5.58
N GLN A 180 -4.28 -12.48 -6.87
CA GLN A 180 -5.27 -11.99 -7.82
C GLN A 180 -5.87 -13.15 -8.58
N PHE A 181 -7.19 -13.28 -8.49
CA PHE A 181 -7.97 -14.27 -9.22
C PHE A 181 -9.00 -13.57 -10.10
N PHE A 182 -9.30 -14.13 -11.27
CA PHE A 182 -10.34 -13.61 -12.15
C PHE A 182 -11.44 -14.66 -12.33
N SER A 183 -12.69 -14.24 -12.17
CA SER A 183 -13.86 -15.02 -12.54
C SER A 183 -14.77 -14.17 -13.41
N TRP A 184 -15.35 -14.78 -14.44
CA TRP A 184 -16.38 -14.13 -15.27
C TRP A 184 -17.61 -13.69 -14.46
N LYS A 185 -17.91 -14.36 -13.33
CA LYS A 185 -19.08 -14.04 -12.49
C LYS A 185 -18.86 -12.90 -11.50
N THR A 186 -17.63 -12.71 -11.02
CA THR A 186 -17.32 -11.77 -9.92
C THR A 186 -16.19 -10.79 -10.25
N GLY A 187 -15.60 -10.89 -11.43
CA GLY A 187 -14.52 -10.04 -11.91
C GLY A 187 -13.19 -10.39 -11.27
N PHE A 188 -12.35 -9.38 -11.05
CA PHE A 188 -11.08 -9.54 -10.35
C PHE A 188 -11.30 -9.60 -8.83
N LEU A 189 -10.94 -10.71 -8.21
CA LEU A 189 -10.80 -10.84 -6.77
C LEU A 189 -9.34 -10.58 -6.39
N ASN A 190 -9.11 -9.50 -5.66
CA ASN A 190 -7.81 -9.11 -5.13
C ASN A 190 -7.78 -9.36 -3.63
N THR A 191 -6.95 -10.31 -3.21
CA THR A 191 -6.82 -10.67 -1.80
C THR A 191 -5.46 -10.23 -1.28
N PHE A 192 -5.48 -9.49 -0.18
CA PHE A 192 -4.29 -9.13 0.58
C PHE A 192 -4.32 -9.87 1.91
N ARG A 193 -3.43 -10.85 2.07
CA ARG A 193 -3.34 -11.66 3.28
C ARG A 193 -2.10 -11.29 4.08
N ALA A 194 -2.26 -10.94 5.35
CA ALA A 194 -1.10 -10.85 6.24
C ALA A 194 -0.57 -12.26 6.48
N ILE A 195 0.69 -12.51 6.13
CA ILE A 195 1.33 -13.84 6.22
C ILE A 195 2.31 -13.95 7.40
N GLY A 196 2.66 -12.83 8.03
CA GLY A 196 3.54 -12.85 9.18
C GLY A 196 3.94 -11.48 9.66
N LYS A 197 4.58 -11.48 10.84
CA LYS A 197 5.04 -10.29 11.53
C LYS A 197 6.38 -10.57 12.22
N ILE A 198 7.29 -9.60 12.13
CA ILE A 198 8.56 -9.60 12.86
C ILE A 198 8.56 -8.39 13.76
N ASP A 199 8.72 -8.60 15.06
CA ASP A 199 8.77 -7.50 16.02
C ASP A 199 10.19 -6.98 16.23
N TYR A 200 10.31 -5.68 16.47
CA TYR A 200 11.59 -5.05 16.81
C TYR A 200 12.27 -5.71 18.02
N ASN A 201 11.49 -6.03 19.05
CA ASN A 201 12.02 -6.67 20.26
C ASN A 201 12.53 -8.10 19.98
N GLU A 202 11.93 -8.82 19.02
CA GLU A 202 12.40 -10.14 18.61
C GLU A 202 13.75 -10.02 17.89
N LEU A 203 13.89 -9.03 16.98
CA LEU A 203 15.13 -8.77 16.25
C LEU A 203 16.29 -8.42 17.19
N LEU A 204 16.04 -7.65 18.25
CA LEU A 204 17.09 -7.28 19.22
C LEU A 204 17.49 -8.42 20.15
N LYS A 205 16.53 -9.19 20.64
CA LYS A 205 16.78 -10.20 21.68
C LYS A 205 17.36 -11.50 21.11
N ASN A 206 16.94 -11.91 19.92
CA ASN A 206 17.39 -13.17 19.33
C ASN A 206 17.38 -13.09 17.79
N ALA A 207 18.46 -12.57 17.24
CA ALA A 207 18.60 -12.32 15.80
C ALA A 207 18.48 -13.61 14.96
N SER A 208 19.05 -14.73 15.42
CA SER A 208 19.01 -16.01 14.68
C SER A 208 17.58 -16.57 14.60
N LYS A 209 16.84 -16.55 15.73
CA LYS A 209 15.43 -16.96 15.73
C LYS A 209 14.55 -16.05 14.87
N ALA A 210 14.80 -14.74 14.91
CA ALA A 210 14.09 -13.78 14.07
C ALA A 210 14.40 -13.99 12.57
N GLU A 211 15.64 -14.34 12.22
CA GLU A 211 16.01 -14.66 10.84
C GLU A 211 15.33 -15.94 10.34
N LEU A 212 15.26 -16.99 11.15
CA LEU A 212 14.55 -18.23 10.80
C LEU A 212 13.05 -17.96 10.57
N LYS A 213 12.40 -17.23 11.48
CA LYS A 213 11.01 -16.79 11.33
C LYS A 213 10.81 -15.95 10.07
N LEU A 214 11.73 -15.04 9.76
CA LEU A 214 11.70 -14.27 8.52
C LEU A 214 11.76 -15.21 7.31
N VAL A 215 12.68 -16.18 7.28
CA VAL A 215 12.80 -17.14 6.17
C VAL A 215 11.50 -17.91 5.97
N GLU A 216 10.83 -18.33 7.04
CA GLU A 216 9.52 -19.01 6.96
C GLU A 216 8.42 -18.09 6.38
N ILE A 217 8.35 -16.84 6.82
CA ILE A 217 7.43 -15.85 6.25
C ILE A 217 7.72 -15.65 4.76
N LEU A 218 8.99 -15.51 4.38
CA LEU A 218 9.39 -15.29 3.00
C LEU A 218 9.10 -16.49 2.09
N LYS A 219 9.10 -17.72 2.61
CA LYS A 219 8.66 -18.93 1.88
C LYS A 219 7.16 -18.93 1.58
N SER A 220 6.38 -18.13 2.31
CA SER A 220 4.92 -18.05 2.18
C SER A 220 4.45 -17.05 1.11
N PHE A 221 5.37 -16.42 0.38
CA PHE A 221 5.08 -15.51 -0.72
C PHE A 221 4.71 -16.24 -2.02
#